data_AF-A0A3R6ATB7-F1
#
_entry.id   AF-A0A3R6ATB7-F1
#
_cell.length_a   1.000
_cell.length_b   1.000
_cell.length_c   1.000
_cell.angle_alpha   90.00
_cell.angle_beta   90.00
_cell.angle_gamma   90.00
#
_symmetry.space_group_name_H-M   'P 1'
#
loop_
_entity.id
_entity.type
_entity.pdbx_description
1 polymer ?
#
loop_
_entity_poly.entity_id
_entity_poly.type
_entity_poly.pdbx_seq_one_letter_code
_entity_poly.pdbx_strand_id
1 'polypeptide(L)'
;MKKKILLCLIVQLICWSIMTLSDYVEETYNDSYNLVVVFAVPLICVILYIIFRKWIYDNQIVRLKDVAIICAAWMICGLILGFLIGALVLNEMWIVSQATGGWEHFLNGIEYIMFAITLAGIPFVAVVLIESVVGIVKGVRKRA
;
A
#
# COMPACT_ATOMS: atom_id res chain seq x y z
N MET A 1 -11.32 -17.12 -0.26
CA MET A 1 -11.19 -15.77 0.32
C MET A 1 -10.15 -15.66 1.43
N LYS A 2 -10.18 -16.48 2.49
CA LYS A 2 -9.23 -16.40 3.62
C LYS A 2 -7.73 -16.34 3.21
N LYS A 3 -7.27 -17.25 2.33
CA LYS A 3 -5.88 -17.24 1.81
C LYS A 3 -5.49 -15.96 1.07
N LYS A 4 -6.45 -15.33 0.35
CA LYS A 4 -6.22 -14.09 -0.42
C LYS A 4 -6.06 -12.88 0.52
N ILE A 5 -6.91 -12.81 1.55
CA ILE A 5 -6.84 -11.78 2.59
C ILE A 5 -5.54 -11.91 3.39
N LEU A 6 -5.13 -13.14 3.73
CA LEU A 6 -3.85 -13.39 4.40
C LEU A 6 -2.66 -12.90 3.56
N LEU A 7 -2.67 -13.16 2.26
CA LEU A 7 -1.63 -12.64 1.36
C LEU A 7 -1.61 -11.12 1.35
N CYS A 8 -2.77 -10.46 1.29
CA CYS A 8 -2.86 -8.99 1.38
C CYS A 8 -2.25 -8.48 2.68
N LEU A 9 -2.56 -9.10 3.82
CA LEU A 9 -1.98 -8.75 5.12
C LEU A 9 -0.46 -8.87 5.14
N ILE A 10 0.08 -10.00 4.65
CA ILE A 10 1.53 -10.24 4.61
C ILE A 10 2.23 -9.20 3.73
N VAL A 11 1.70 -8.95 2.52
CA VAL A 11 2.28 -7.95 1.62
C VAL A 11 2.20 -6.56 2.24
N GLN A 12 1.10 -6.23 2.93
CA GLN A 12 0.95 -4.95 3.60
C GLN A 12 1.99 -4.77 4.70
N LEU A 13 2.22 -5.78 5.54
CA LEU A 13 3.27 -5.74 6.56
C LEU A 13 4.65 -5.53 5.94
N ILE A 14 4.98 -6.25 4.86
CA ILE A 14 6.25 -6.08 4.14
C ILE A 14 6.39 -4.65 3.61
N CYS A 15 5.35 -4.10 3.00
CA CYS A 15 5.39 -2.74 2.45
C CYS A 15 5.61 -1.71 3.55
N TRP A 16 4.87 -1.79 4.65
CA TRP A 16 5.05 -0.92 5.80
C TRP A 16 6.45 -1.05 6.38
N SER A 17 6.99 -2.26 6.52
CA SER A 17 8.37 -2.45 6.99
C SER A 17 9.40 -1.80 6.08
N ILE A 18 9.24 -1.89 4.75
CA ILE A 18 10.17 -1.26 3.79
C ILE A 18 10.08 0.27 3.90
N MET A 19 8.86 0.83 3.96
CA MET A 19 8.67 2.28 4.03
C MET A 19 9.17 2.86 5.35
N THR A 20 8.90 2.19 6.48
CA THR A 20 9.45 2.59 7.79
C THR A 20 10.97 2.42 7.86
N LEU A 21 11.54 1.41 7.21
CA LEU A 21 12.99 1.28 7.12
C LEU A 21 13.62 2.38 6.25
N SER A 22 12.97 2.74 5.15
CA SER A 22 13.39 3.89 4.33
C SER A 22 13.42 5.17 5.16
N ASP A 23 12.38 5.38 5.96
CA ASP A 23 12.30 6.52 6.88
C ASP A 23 13.44 6.53 7.90
N TYR A 24 13.74 5.36 8.48
CA TYR A 24 14.89 5.21 9.36
C TYR A 24 16.22 5.59 8.69
N VAL A 25 16.43 5.16 7.44
CA VAL A 25 17.64 5.47 6.68
C VAL A 25 17.71 6.97 6.36
N GLU A 26 16.60 7.56 5.93
CA GLU A 26 16.49 9.00 5.65
C GLU A 26 16.89 9.83 6.88
N GLU A 27 16.28 9.55 8.03
CA GLU A 27 16.56 10.26 9.29
C GLU A 27 17.99 10.03 9.80
N THR A 28 18.57 8.86 9.52
CA THR A 28 19.94 8.53 9.98
C THR A 28 21.02 9.17 9.10
N TYR A 29 20.81 9.23 7.79
CA TYR A 29 21.83 9.63 6.82
C TYR A 29 21.54 10.97 6.13
N ASN A 30 20.42 11.61 6.44
CA ASN A 30 19.95 12.88 5.85
C ASN A 30 19.93 12.85 4.32
N ASP A 31 19.47 11.74 3.76
CA ASP A 31 19.28 11.54 2.32
C ASP A 31 17.79 11.73 1.96
N SER A 32 17.42 11.71 0.68
CA SER A 32 16.04 11.96 0.22
C SER A 32 15.42 10.76 -0.49
N TYR A 33 15.68 9.55 -0.01
CA TYR A 33 15.21 8.31 -0.63
C TYR A 33 13.72 8.02 -0.40
N ASN A 34 13.10 8.55 0.66
CA ASN A 34 11.69 8.34 1.01
C ASN A 34 10.76 8.73 -0.14
N LEU A 35 11.07 9.81 -0.86
CA LEU A 35 10.24 10.23 -2.00
C LEU A 35 10.24 9.18 -3.12
N VAL A 36 11.34 8.45 -3.33
CA VAL A 36 11.36 7.38 -4.33
C VAL A 36 10.61 6.15 -3.80
N VAL A 37 10.87 5.78 -2.55
CA VAL A 37 10.28 4.59 -1.91
C VAL A 37 8.76 4.71 -1.78
N VAL A 38 8.25 5.91 -1.45
CA VAL A 38 6.82 6.17 -1.27
C VAL A 38 5.98 5.91 -2.52
N PHE A 39 6.58 5.98 -3.71
CA PHE A 39 5.95 5.62 -4.98
C PHE A 39 6.37 4.24 -5.49
N ALA A 40 7.63 3.87 -5.32
CA ALA A 40 8.15 2.59 -5.82
C ALA A 40 7.47 1.39 -5.15
N VAL A 41 7.31 1.40 -3.82
CA VAL A 41 6.71 0.29 -3.08
C VAL A 41 5.25 0.02 -3.50
N PRO A 42 4.35 1.03 -3.55
CA PRO A 42 3.01 0.81 -4.07
C PRO A 42 2.97 0.33 -5.53
N LEU A 43 3.87 0.82 -6.39
CA LEU A 43 3.96 0.35 -7.78
C LEU A 43 4.42 -1.11 -7.87
N ILE A 44 5.37 -1.53 -7.03
CA ILE A 44 5.77 -2.94 -6.94
C ILE A 44 4.57 -3.81 -6.56
N CYS A 45 3.71 -3.36 -5.63
CA CYS A 45 2.48 -4.09 -5.30
C CYS A 45 1.56 -4.28 -6.51
N VAL A 46 1.43 -3.27 -7.37
CA VAL A 46 0.68 -3.36 -8.62
C VAL A 46 1.30 -4.36 -9.58
N ILE A 47 2.63 -4.33 -9.75
CA ILE A 47 3.35 -5.27 -10.62
C ILE A 47 3.16 -6.71 -10.11
N LEU A 48 3.35 -6.95 -8.82
CA LEU A 48 3.13 -8.27 -8.20
C LEU A 48 1.68 -8.72 -8.37
N TYR A 49 0.71 -7.81 -8.19
CA TYR A 49 -0.69 -8.12 -8.46
C TYR A 49 -0.90 -8.59 -9.90
N ILE A 50 -0.35 -7.89 -10.90
CA ILE A 50 -0.48 -8.25 -12.32
C ILE A 50 0.12 -9.65 -12.57
N ILE A 51 1.34 -9.90 -12.08
CA ILE A 51 2.06 -11.17 -12.25
C ILE A 51 1.26 -12.33 -11.61
N PHE A 52 0.83 -12.15 -10.37
CA PHE A 52 0.12 -13.19 -9.64
C PHE A 52 -1.38 -13.23 -9.95
N ARG A 53 -1.92 -12.30 -10.73
CA ARG A 53 -3.35 -12.22 -11.09
C ARG A 53 -3.87 -13.54 -11.63
N LYS A 54 -3.11 -14.18 -12.52
CA LYS A 54 -3.46 -15.48 -13.11
C LYS A 54 -3.57 -16.56 -12.03
N TRP A 55 -2.67 -16.57 -11.05
CA TRP A 55 -2.71 -17.51 -9.94
C TRP A 55 -3.85 -17.22 -8.95
N ILE A 56 -4.16 -15.93 -8.71
CA ILE A 56 -5.20 -15.50 -7.78
C ILE A 56 -6.61 -15.83 -8.32
N TYR A 57 -6.83 -15.68 -9.62
CA TYR A 57 -8.16 -15.72 -10.24
C TYR A 57 -8.32 -16.74 -11.36
N ASP A 58 -7.31 -17.55 -11.66
CA ASP A 58 -7.31 -18.56 -12.72
C ASP A 58 -7.87 -18.06 -14.07
N ASN A 59 -7.47 -16.85 -14.45
CA ASN A 59 -7.98 -16.16 -15.63
C ASN A 59 -9.52 -16.05 -15.73
N GLN A 60 -10.25 -16.13 -14.62
CA GLN A 60 -11.68 -15.87 -14.63
C GLN A 60 -11.99 -14.37 -14.71
N ILE A 61 -13.24 -14.05 -15.06
CA ILE A 61 -13.77 -12.70 -14.87
C ILE A 61 -14.04 -12.57 -13.37
N VAL A 62 -13.34 -11.64 -12.73
CA VAL A 62 -13.50 -11.41 -11.29
C VAL A 62 -14.77 -10.58 -11.08
N ARG A 63 -15.61 -10.98 -10.14
CA ARG A 63 -16.79 -10.18 -9.78
C ARG A 63 -16.31 -8.91 -9.09
N LEU A 64 -16.95 -7.78 -9.39
CA LEU A 64 -16.65 -6.49 -8.77
C LEU A 64 -16.65 -6.58 -7.23
N LYS A 65 -17.57 -7.36 -6.66
CA LYS A 65 -17.64 -7.65 -5.22
C LYS A 65 -16.33 -8.24 -4.67
N ASP A 66 -15.72 -9.19 -5.37
CA ASP A 66 -14.51 -9.87 -4.89
C ASP A 66 -13.30 -8.92 -4.94
N VAL A 67 -13.24 -8.06 -5.96
CA VAL A 67 -12.26 -6.97 -6.06
C VAL A 67 -12.44 -5.95 -4.93
N ALA A 68 -13.68 -5.53 -4.69
CA ALA A 68 -14.02 -4.58 -3.63
C ALA A 68 -13.64 -5.09 -2.23
N ILE A 69 -13.85 -6.38 -1.95
CA ILE A 69 -13.46 -6.99 -0.66
C ILE A 69 -11.94 -6.94 -0.46
N ILE A 70 -11.15 -7.27 -1.48
CA ILE A 70 -9.68 -7.25 -1.39
C ILE A 70 -9.17 -5.82 -1.23
N CYS A 71 -9.74 -4.88 -2.00
CA CYS A 71 -9.43 -3.46 -1.88
C CYS A 71 -9.78 -2.91 -0.49
N ALA A 72 -10.96 -3.25 0.03
CA ALA A 72 -11.37 -2.84 1.37
C ALA A 72 -10.45 -3.43 2.45
N ALA A 73 -10.11 -4.71 2.35
CA ALA A 73 -9.16 -5.33 3.28
C ALA A 73 -7.81 -4.63 3.24
N TRP A 74 -7.28 -4.36 2.05
CA TRP A 74 -6.02 -3.65 1.85
C TRP A 74 -6.04 -2.25 2.48
N MET A 75 -7.07 -1.45 2.19
CA MET A 75 -7.23 -0.10 2.74
C MET A 75 -7.35 -0.12 4.26
N ILE A 76 -8.20 -0.99 4.81
CA ILE A 76 -8.40 -1.09 6.27
C ILE A 76 -7.08 -1.45 6.95
N CYS A 77 -6.32 -2.41 6.41
CA CYS A 77 -5.03 -2.81 6.98
C CYS A 77 -4.02 -1.66 6.93
N GLY A 78 -3.95 -0.93 5.81
CA GLY A 78 -3.08 0.24 5.69
C GLY A 78 -3.44 1.36 6.65
N LEU A 79 -4.74 1.65 6.80
CA LEU A 79 -5.22 2.69 7.71
C LEU A 79 -4.96 2.32 9.17
N ILE A 80 -5.17 1.06 9.56
CA ILE A 80 -4.87 0.60 10.92
C ILE A 80 -3.37 0.77 11.21
N LEU A 81 -2.50 0.34 10.30
CA LEU A 81 -1.04 0.48 10.49
C LEU A 81 -0.63 1.95 10.55
N GLY A 82 -1.10 2.80 9.63
CA GLY A 82 -0.80 4.23 9.64
C GLY A 82 -1.31 4.92 10.91
N PHE A 83 -2.51 4.57 11.39
CA PHE A 83 -3.04 5.11 12.64
C PHE A 83 -2.24 4.67 13.86
N LEU A 84 -1.85 3.39 13.93
CA LEU A 84 -1.04 2.87 15.03
C LEU A 84 0.33 3.55 15.08
N ILE A 85 1.03 3.67 13.94
CA ILE A 85 2.33 4.32 13.87
C ILE A 85 2.19 5.82 14.17
N GLY A 86 1.18 6.50 13.61
CA GLY A 86 0.92 7.91 13.91
C GLY A 86 0.63 8.15 15.39
N ALA A 87 -0.12 7.26 16.05
CA ALA A 87 -0.36 7.33 17.49
C ALA A 87 0.94 7.16 18.30
N LEU A 88 1.85 6.28 17.87
CA LEU A 88 3.16 6.12 18.51
C LEU A 88 3.98 7.41 18.40
N VAL A 89 4.02 8.05 17.22
CA VAL A 89 4.72 9.32 17.01
C VAL A 89 4.17 10.44 17.90
N LEU A 90 2.84 10.56 17.99
CA LEU A 90 2.16 11.56 18.82
C LEU A 90 2.40 11.38 20.33
N ASN A 91 2.73 10.17 20.77
CA ASN A 91 3.01 9.86 22.18
C ASN A 91 4.52 9.78 22.47
N GLU A 92 5.36 10.34 21.60
CA GLU A 92 6.83 10.33 21.73
C GLU A 92 7.45 8.93 21.80
N MET A 93 6.70 7.90 21.36
CA MET A 93 7.17 6.51 21.27
C MET A 93 7.73 6.25 19.88
N TRP A 94 8.84 6.87 19.57
CA TRP A 94 9.39 6.89 18.22
C TRP A 94 9.97 5.53 17.80
N ILE A 95 9.51 5.03 16.66
CA ILE A 95 10.10 3.85 16.00
C ILE A 95 11.35 4.26 15.22
N VAL A 96 11.33 5.46 14.65
CA VAL A 96 12.42 6.11 13.91
C VAL A 96 12.72 7.45 14.58
N SER A 97 13.99 7.88 14.62
CA SER A 97 14.36 9.19 15.17
C SER A 97 13.48 10.31 14.61
N GLN A 98 13.12 11.29 15.44
CA GLN A 98 12.25 12.41 15.06
C GLN A 98 12.89 13.74 15.46
N ALA A 99 12.50 14.83 14.80
CA ALA A 99 13.00 16.16 15.13
C ALA A 99 12.57 16.58 16.55
N THR A 100 13.55 16.96 17.37
CA THR A 100 13.34 17.45 18.75
C THR A 100 13.69 18.93 18.84
N GLY A 101 12.69 19.78 18.54
CA GLY A 101 12.82 21.23 18.50
C GLY A 101 12.74 21.83 17.10
N GLY A 102 12.82 23.16 16.99
CA GLY A 102 12.63 23.86 15.71
C GLY A 102 11.18 23.80 15.20
N TRP A 103 10.93 24.18 13.94
CA TRP A 103 9.60 24.05 13.32
C TRP A 103 9.34 22.65 12.74
N GLU A 104 10.40 21.87 12.50
CA GLU A 104 10.34 20.55 11.87
C GLU A 104 9.58 19.52 12.72
N HIS A 105 9.59 19.66 14.06
CA HIS A 105 8.84 18.76 14.94
C HIS A 105 7.32 18.75 14.68
N PHE A 106 6.78 19.82 14.06
CA PHE A 106 5.37 19.87 13.65
C PHE A 106 5.05 18.96 12.45
N LEU A 107 6.07 18.53 11.71
CA LEU A 107 5.97 17.63 10.57
C LEU A 107 6.20 16.17 10.95
N ASN A 108 6.65 15.88 12.17
CA ASN A 108 6.90 14.51 12.64
C ASN A 108 5.72 13.58 12.35
N GLY A 109 5.99 12.52 11.58
CA GLY A 109 5.03 11.48 11.25
C GLY A 109 4.08 11.79 10.09
N ILE A 110 4.26 12.91 9.39
CA ILE A 110 3.53 13.19 8.14
C ILE A 110 3.86 12.16 7.06
N GLU A 111 5.07 11.62 7.08
CA GLU A 111 5.57 10.58 6.19
C GLU A 111 4.69 9.32 6.29
N TYR A 112 4.30 8.92 7.49
CA TYR A 112 3.43 7.75 7.70
C TYR A 112 2.01 7.98 7.17
N ILE A 113 1.52 9.22 7.18
CA ILE A 113 0.25 9.59 6.53
C ILE A 113 0.41 9.48 5.01
N MET A 114 1.53 9.98 4.46
CA MET A 114 1.83 9.84 3.03
C MET A 114 1.95 8.37 2.62
N PHE A 115 2.61 7.54 3.43
CA PHE A 115 2.75 6.11 3.20
C PHE A 115 1.38 5.43 3.17
N ALA A 116 0.51 5.73 4.12
CA ALA A 116 -0.85 5.21 4.15
C ALA A 116 -1.64 5.61 2.89
N ILE A 117 -1.54 6.88 2.46
CA ILE A 117 -2.24 7.38 1.28
C ILE A 117 -1.74 6.74 -0.01
N THR A 118 -0.42 6.71 -0.24
CA THR A 118 0.12 6.18 -1.50
C THR A 118 -0.04 4.67 -1.59
N LEU A 119 0.21 3.96 -0.48
CA LEU A 119 0.06 2.51 -0.41
C LEU A 119 -1.40 2.09 -0.50
N ALA A 120 -2.36 2.90 -0.05
CA ALA A 120 -3.78 2.62 -0.27
C ALA A 120 -4.22 3.01 -1.70
N GLY A 121 -3.91 4.24 -2.12
CA GLY A 121 -4.46 4.87 -3.32
C GLY A 121 -3.95 4.26 -4.62
N ILE A 122 -2.63 4.10 -4.76
CA ILE A 122 -2.03 3.62 -6.02
C ILE A 122 -2.48 2.18 -6.33
N PRO A 123 -2.35 1.20 -5.42
CA PRO A 123 -2.78 -0.17 -5.69
C PRO A 123 -4.29 -0.26 -5.90
N PHE A 124 -5.09 0.51 -5.16
CA PHE A 124 -6.54 0.54 -5.34
C PHE A 124 -6.93 0.97 -6.76
N VAL A 125 -6.47 2.15 -7.19
CA VAL A 125 -6.79 2.70 -8.52
C VAL A 125 -6.32 1.74 -9.61
N ALA A 126 -5.10 1.21 -9.49
CA ALA A 126 -4.54 0.28 -10.46
C ALA A 126 -5.36 -1.01 -10.56
N VAL A 127 -5.71 -1.64 -9.43
CA VAL A 127 -6.51 -2.88 -9.41
C VAL A 127 -7.88 -2.67 -10.05
N VAL A 128 -8.56 -1.56 -9.73
CA VAL A 128 -9.86 -1.22 -10.33
C VAL A 128 -9.74 -1.08 -11.85
N LEU A 129 -8.71 -0.37 -12.34
CA LEU A 129 -8.48 -0.19 -13.78
C LEU A 129 -8.16 -1.53 -14.47
N ILE A 130 -7.26 -2.34 -13.90
CA ILE A 130 -6.87 -3.64 -14.46
C ILE A 130 -8.08 -4.56 -14.57
N GLU A 131 -8.87 -4.69 -13.51
CA GLU A 131 -10.03 -5.58 -13.50
C GLU A 131 -11.15 -5.10 -14.42
N SER A 132 -11.33 -3.78 -14.55
CA SER A 132 -12.27 -3.19 -15.49
C SER A 132 -11.89 -3.51 -16.94
N VAL A 133 -10.61 -3.31 -17.32
CA VAL A 133 -10.11 -3.62 -18.66
C VAL A 133 -10.24 -5.11 -18.97
N VAL A 134 -9.86 -5.99 -18.04
CA VAL A 134 -9.98 -7.44 -18.23
C VAL A 134 -11.44 -7.86 -18.40
N GLY A 135 -12.35 -7.25 -17.63
CA GLY A 135 -13.80 -7.48 -17.74
C GLY A 135 -14.32 -7.09 -19.13
N ILE A 136 -13.96 -5.91 -19.62
CA ILE A 136 -14.37 -5.40 -20.95
C ILE A 136 -13.83 -6.32 -22.06
N VAL A 137 -12.53 -6.61 -22.07
CA VAL A 137 -11.88 -7.42 -23.11
C VAL A 137 -12.52 -8.81 -23.22
N LYS A 138 -12.76 -9.46 -22.08
CA LYS A 138 -13.42 -10.79 -22.06
C LYS A 138 -14.90 -10.71 -22.42
N GLY A 139 -15.58 -9.63 -22.05
CA GLY A 139 -16.97 -9.39 -22.42
C GLY A 139 -17.14 -9.25 -23.93
N VAL A 140 -16.26 -8.49 -24.59
CA VAL A 140 -16.24 -8.33 -26.05
C VAL A 140 -15.95 -9.66 -26.75
N ARG A 141 -14.93 -10.41 -26.31
CA ARG A 141 -14.58 -11.73 -26.89
C ARG A 141 -15.68 -12.78 -26.79
N LYS A 142 -16.59 -12.69 -25.82
CA LYS A 142 -17.75 -13.60 -25.72
C LYS A 142 -18.88 -13.25 -26.68
N ARG A 143 -18.90 -12.02 -27.21
CA ARG A 143 -19.94 -11.52 -28.13
C ARG A 143 -19.53 -11.63 -29.60
N ALA A 144 -18.23 -11.81 -29.87
CA ALA A 144 -17.68 -12.12 -31.18
C ALA A 144 -17.62 -13.64 -31.39
#